data_AF-A0A9E5I6K6-F1
#
_entry.id   AF-A0A9E5I6K6-F1
#
_cell.length_a   1.000
_cell.length_b   1.000
_cell.length_c   1.000
_cell.angle_alpha   90.00
_cell.angle_beta   90.00
_cell.angle_gamma   90.00
#
_symmetry.space_group_name_H-M   'P 1'
#
loop_
_entity.id
_entity.type
_entity.pdbx_description
1 polymer ?
#
loop_
_entity_poly.entity_id
_entity_poly.type
_entity_poly.pdbx_seq_one_letter_code
_entity_poly.pdbx_strand_id
1 'polypeptide(L)'
;MRKICEWSKCKEIASGQGLIKKDINKQYKWFCGDHLKIHNKTNDNSCDWKRCKQPGEFKAPSKIAGEYKWFCSEHIKIYNHEWDFFSEMSQDKIEEFIHSDITWHKPTSKLGSKDNFFNKVWRNILEEQDIFPADYFKQFEKKTIYSSKEIEALKKLDLKSNVKWSEIREQFKKLVKKYHPDTNSGDKKFENKLKEITIAYTLLRNNQKNLNHGK
;
A
#
# COMPACT_ATOMS: atom_id res chain seq x y z
N MET A 1 -16.10 38.96 0.55
CA MET A 1 -15.00 38.94 1.55
C MET A 1 -13.69 39.22 0.85
N ARG A 2 -12.91 40.21 1.29
CA ARG A 2 -11.60 40.52 0.68
C ARG A 2 -10.60 39.43 1.09
N LYS A 3 -9.90 38.84 0.13
CA LYS A 3 -8.85 37.83 0.39
C LYS A 3 -7.58 38.55 0.87
N ILE A 4 -6.84 37.93 1.78
CA ILE A 4 -5.57 38.45 2.31
C ILE A 4 -4.43 37.81 1.51
N CYS A 5 -3.33 38.52 1.35
CA CYS A 5 -2.13 37.98 0.73
C CYS A 5 -1.61 36.73 1.46
N GLU A 6 -1.33 35.66 0.72
CA GLU A 6 -0.80 34.39 1.24
C GLU A 6 0.74 34.33 1.24
N TRP A 7 1.41 35.47 1.01
CA TRP A 7 2.87 35.55 1.11
C TRP A 7 3.30 35.61 2.58
N SER A 8 4.44 35.01 2.90
CA SER A 8 5.01 34.98 4.25
C SER A 8 4.98 36.36 4.91
N LYS A 9 4.28 36.46 6.06
CA LYS A 9 4.20 37.66 6.91
C LYS A 9 3.53 38.90 6.28
N CYS A 10 2.83 38.77 5.15
CA CYS A 10 2.06 39.87 4.57
C CYS A 10 0.62 39.90 5.13
N LYS A 11 0.10 41.09 5.45
CA LYS A 11 -1.30 41.30 5.93
C LYS A 11 -2.13 42.16 4.98
N GLU A 12 -1.59 42.48 3.80
CA GLU A 12 -2.27 43.32 2.83
C GLU A 12 -3.41 42.59 2.13
N ILE A 13 -4.34 43.38 1.59
CA ILE A 13 -5.43 42.87 0.78
C ILE A 13 -4.86 42.33 -0.54
N ALA A 14 -5.27 41.13 -0.92
CA ALA A 14 -4.86 40.54 -2.18
C ALA A 14 -5.39 41.37 -3.36
N SER A 15 -4.50 41.64 -4.32
CA SER A 15 -4.81 42.38 -5.54
C SER A 15 -5.00 41.45 -6.74
N GLY A 16 -4.49 40.21 -6.68
CA GLY A 16 -4.64 39.22 -7.74
C GLY A 16 -4.19 37.82 -7.34
N GLN A 17 -4.28 36.88 -8.29
CA GLN A 17 -3.87 35.49 -8.13
C GLN A 17 -2.59 35.19 -8.92
N GLY A 18 -1.70 34.38 -8.36
CA GLY A 18 -0.52 33.83 -9.04
C GLY A 18 -0.62 32.31 -9.16
N LEU A 19 -0.20 31.77 -10.31
CA LEU A 19 -0.18 30.34 -10.61
C LEU A 19 0.96 29.62 -9.88
N ILE A 20 0.67 28.49 -9.25
CA ILE A 20 1.64 27.68 -8.53
C ILE A 20 1.83 26.33 -9.22
N LYS A 21 3.02 26.10 -9.75
CA LYS A 21 3.46 24.82 -10.35
C LYS A 21 3.88 23.83 -9.24
N LYS A 22 2.91 23.11 -8.66
CA LYS A 22 3.13 22.07 -7.61
C LYS A 22 2.62 20.69 -8.07
N ASP A 23 1.96 19.96 -7.18
CA ASP A 23 1.43 18.61 -7.42
C ASP A 23 0.08 18.62 -8.13
N ILE A 24 -0.61 19.77 -8.16
CA ILE A 24 -1.98 19.89 -8.66
C ILE A 24 -2.04 20.92 -9.81
N ASN A 25 -2.78 20.57 -10.87
CA ASN A 25 -3.05 21.45 -12.01
C ASN A 25 -3.92 22.64 -11.58
N LYS A 26 -3.72 23.82 -12.20
CA LYS A 26 -4.51 25.04 -11.93
C LYS A 26 -4.54 25.48 -10.46
N GLN A 27 -3.45 25.31 -9.73
CA GLN A 27 -3.36 25.81 -8.36
C GLN A 27 -3.01 27.30 -8.35
N TYR A 28 -3.84 28.11 -7.69
CA TYR A 28 -3.64 29.55 -7.57
C TYR A 28 -3.56 29.97 -6.10
N LYS A 29 -2.72 30.97 -5.81
CA LYS A 29 -2.70 31.65 -4.51
C LYS A 29 -2.90 33.15 -4.67
N TRP A 30 -3.47 33.75 -3.63
CA TRP A 30 -3.75 35.17 -3.58
C TRP A 30 -2.55 35.98 -3.10
N PHE A 31 -2.18 37.01 -3.84
CA PHE A 31 -1.05 37.90 -3.51
C PHE A 31 -1.47 39.37 -3.56
N CYS A 32 -0.84 40.22 -2.75
CA CYS A 32 -0.93 41.67 -2.93
C CYS A 32 -0.15 42.11 -4.19
N GLY A 33 -0.37 43.33 -4.66
CA GLY A 33 0.20 43.83 -5.91
C GLY A 33 1.72 43.69 -6.02
N ASP A 34 2.46 43.91 -4.94
CA ASP A 34 3.92 43.83 -4.93
C ASP A 34 4.41 42.39 -4.86
N HIS A 35 3.82 41.55 -4.00
CA HIS A 35 4.16 40.13 -3.93
C HIS A 35 3.78 39.36 -5.19
N LEU A 36 2.73 39.77 -5.91
CA LEU A 36 2.36 39.17 -7.19
C LEU A 36 3.44 39.41 -8.26
N LYS A 37 4.01 40.62 -8.31
CA LYS A 37 5.11 40.95 -9.22
C LYS A 37 6.36 40.14 -8.91
N ILE A 38 6.70 40.01 -7.61
CA ILE A 38 7.83 39.19 -7.16
C ILE A 38 7.60 37.73 -7.58
N HIS A 39 6.43 37.18 -7.28
CA HIS A 39 6.06 35.81 -7.61
C HIS A 39 6.17 35.51 -9.11
N ASN A 40 5.63 36.38 -9.97
CA ASN A 40 5.68 36.21 -11.42
C ASN A 40 7.08 36.41 -12.00
N LYS A 41 7.96 37.14 -11.30
CA LYS A 41 9.37 37.31 -11.69
C LYS A 41 10.23 36.11 -11.27
N THR A 42 9.93 35.48 -10.13
CA THR A 42 10.68 34.33 -9.62
C THR A 42 10.24 33.01 -10.25
N ASN A 43 8.96 32.87 -10.59
CA ASN A 43 8.43 31.65 -11.19
C ASN A 43 8.27 31.84 -12.70
N ASP A 44 9.01 31.06 -13.48
CA ASP A 44 8.75 30.93 -14.90
C ASP A 44 7.46 30.11 -15.11
N ASN A 45 6.35 30.83 -15.12
CA ASN A 45 5.02 30.27 -15.32
C ASN A 45 4.66 30.11 -16.80
N SER A 46 5.62 30.24 -17.72
CA SER A 46 5.38 30.02 -19.14
C SER A 46 5.13 28.55 -19.47
N CYS A 47 4.55 28.35 -20.66
CA CYS A 47 4.34 27.06 -21.28
C CYS A 47 5.65 26.54 -21.89
N ASP A 48 5.99 25.28 -21.65
CA ASP A 48 7.22 24.64 -22.15
C ASP A 48 7.20 24.35 -23.67
N TRP A 49 6.10 24.69 -24.35
CA TRP A 49 5.99 24.52 -25.79
C TRP A 49 6.82 25.55 -26.56
N LYS A 50 7.41 25.14 -27.69
CA LYS A 50 8.27 26.00 -28.51
C LYS A 50 7.57 27.31 -28.87
N ARG A 51 8.17 28.44 -28.48
CA ARG A 51 7.71 29.81 -28.76
C ARG A 51 6.31 30.15 -28.20
N CYS A 52 5.85 29.46 -27.15
CA CYS A 52 4.61 29.83 -26.47
C CYS A 52 4.89 30.80 -25.30
N LYS A 53 4.11 31.89 -25.20
CA LYS A 53 4.17 32.85 -24.07
C LYS A 53 2.98 32.74 -23.11
N GLN A 54 2.10 31.76 -23.33
CA GLN A 54 0.92 31.53 -22.49
C GLN A 54 1.31 30.89 -21.15
N PRO A 55 0.50 31.05 -20.10
CA PRO A 55 0.75 30.41 -18.82
C PRO A 55 0.66 28.87 -18.93
N GLY A 56 1.64 28.17 -18.38
CA GLY A 56 1.70 26.71 -18.29
C GLY A 56 0.93 26.19 -17.07
N GLU A 57 -0.39 26.07 -17.19
CA GLU A 57 -1.29 25.66 -16.09
C GLU A 57 -1.41 24.14 -15.87
N PHE A 58 -1.03 23.34 -16.88
CA PHE A 58 -1.27 21.91 -16.92
C PHE A 58 0.04 21.13 -16.86
N LYS A 59 0.18 20.26 -15.85
CA LYS A 59 1.29 19.33 -15.67
C LYS A 59 1.10 18.11 -16.56
N ALA A 60 2.14 17.73 -17.28
CA ALA A 60 2.22 16.53 -18.10
C ALA A 60 3.48 15.72 -17.77
N PRO A 61 3.40 14.38 -17.76
CA PRO A 61 4.57 13.54 -17.55
C PRO A 61 5.55 13.68 -18.72
N SER A 62 6.85 13.67 -18.43
CA SER A 62 7.88 13.53 -19.46
C SER A 62 8.29 12.06 -19.63
N LYS A 63 9.09 11.78 -20.67
CA LYS A 63 9.65 10.45 -20.93
C LYS A 63 10.57 9.97 -19.81
N ILE A 64 11.27 10.91 -19.17
CA ILE A 64 12.12 10.64 -18.02
C ILE A 64 11.22 10.52 -16.79
N ALA A 65 11.27 9.37 -16.12
CA ALA A 65 10.49 9.10 -14.93
C ALA A 65 10.80 10.14 -13.84
N GLY A 66 9.76 10.82 -13.34
CA GLY A 66 9.87 11.85 -12.30
C GLY A 66 10.04 13.29 -12.82
N GLU A 67 10.28 13.48 -14.12
CA GLU A 67 10.27 14.81 -14.73
C GLU A 67 8.89 15.17 -15.29
N TYR A 68 8.50 16.43 -15.10
CA TYR A 68 7.22 16.95 -15.55
C TYR A 68 7.39 18.24 -16.34
N LYS A 69 6.57 18.39 -17.38
CA LYS A 69 6.48 19.60 -18.20
C LYS A 69 5.16 20.30 -17.96
N TRP A 70 5.13 21.61 -18.15
CA TRP A 70 3.97 22.47 -17.95
C TRP A 70 3.51 23.10 -19.26
N PHE A 71 2.26 22.86 -19.62
CA PHE A 71 1.67 23.33 -20.87
C PHE A 71 0.45 24.23 -20.64
N CYS A 72 0.12 25.07 -21.63
CA CYS A 72 -1.16 25.77 -21.68
C CYS A 72 -2.29 24.83 -22.15
N SER A 73 -3.53 25.31 -22.10
CA SER A 73 -4.74 24.53 -22.45
C SER A 73 -4.76 23.99 -23.89
N GLU A 74 -4.10 24.67 -24.82
CA GLU A 74 -4.02 24.25 -26.23
C GLU A 74 -2.94 23.19 -26.42
N HIS A 75 -1.73 23.45 -25.92
CA HIS A 75 -0.59 22.56 -26.09
C HIS A 75 -0.70 21.27 -25.28
N ILE A 76 -1.39 21.27 -24.13
CA ILE A 76 -1.63 20.03 -23.38
C ILE A 76 -2.49 19.04 -24.20
N LYS A 77 -3.43 19.53 -25.02
CA LYS A 77 -4.25 18.66 -25.87
C LYS A 77 -3.41 18.00 -26.96
N ILE A 78 -2.53 18.79 -27.59
CA ILE A 78 -1.58 18.29 -28.59
C ILE A 78 -0.66 17.26 -27.95
N TYR A 79 -0.07 17.60 -26.80
CA TYR A 79 0.83 16.71 -26.07
C TYR A 79 0.14 15.40 -25.68
N ASN A 80 -1.06 15.46 -25.11
CA ASN A 80 -1.79 14.25 -24.72
C ASN A 80 -2.22 13.39 -25.92
N HIS A 81 -2.49 14.02 -27.07
CA HIS A 81 -2.80 13.29 -28.29
C HIS A 81 -1.57 12.58 -28.86
N GLU A 82 -0.39 13.20 -28.77
CA GLU A 82 0.88 12.62 -29.19
C GLU A 82 1.52 11.70 -28.13
N TRP A 83 0.97 11.68 -26.91
CA TRP A 83 1.54 10.93 -25.80
C TRP A 83 1.23 9.44 -25.90
N ASP A 84 2.27 8.66 -26.19
CA ASP A 84 2.22 7.21 -26.12
C ASP A 84 3.13 6.70 -25.00
N PHE A 85 2.50 6.22 -23.93
CA PHE A 85 3.16 5.63 -22.77
C PHE A 85 3.98 4.38 -23.13
N PHE A 86 3.53 3.59 -24.11
CA PHE A 86 4.15 2.33 -24.50
C PHE A 86 5.18 2.49 -25.63
N SER A 87 5.45 3.71 -26.09
CA SER A 87 6.32 3.98 -27.24
C SER A 87 7.76 3.45 -27.10
N GLU A 88 8.23 3.19 -25.89
CA GLU A 88 9.58 2.65 -25.59
C GLU A 88 9.54 1.21 -25.04
N MET A 89 8.36 0.57 -25.01
CA MET A 89 8.18 -0.80 -24.54
C MET A 89 8.10 -1.78 -25.72
N SER A 90 8.74 -2.95 -25.57
CA SER A 90 8.56 -4.05 -26.51
C SER A 90 7.18 -4.70 -26.32
N GLN A 91 6.69 -5.38 -27.35
CA GLN A 91 5.40 -6.09 -27.32
C GLN A 91 5.27 -7.00 -26.08
N ASP A 92 6.30 -7.80 -25.78
CA ASP A 92 6.31 -8.69 -24.61
C ASP A 92 6.13 -7.94 -23.28
N LYS A 93 6.74 -6.76 -23.15
CA LYS A 93 6.63 -5.93 -21.94
C LYS A 93 5.25 -5.29 -21.81
N ILE A 94 4.61 -4.95 -22.93
CA ILE A 94 3.24 -4.43 -22.95
C ILE A 94 2.28 -5.53 -22.49
N GLU A 95 2.44 -6.75 -22.99
CA GLU A 95 1.64 -7.90 -22.59
C GLU A 95 1.82 -8.23 -21.10
N GLU A 96 3.06 -8.22 -20.60
CA GLU A 96 3.34 -8.42 -19.17
C GLU A 96 2.67 -7.32 -18.31
N PHE A 97 2.74 -6.07 -18.75
CA PHE A 97 2.08 -4.94 -18.07
C PHE A 97 0.57 -5.15 -17.99
N ILE A 98 -0.09 -5.47 -19.11
CA ILE A 98 -1.53 -5.77 -19.18
C ILE A 98 -1.89 -6.96 -18.28
N HIS A 99 -1.10 -8.02 -18.30
CA HIS A 99 -1.31 -9.18 -17.43
C HIS A 99 -1.22 -8.82 -15.95
N SER A 100 -0.27 -7.96 -15.58
CA SER A 100 -0.07 -7.53 -14.21
C SER A 100 -1.17 -6.56 -13.72
N ASP A 101 -1.72 -5.73 -14.61
CA ASP A 101 -2.84 -4.80 -14.32
C ASP A 101 -4.08 -5.55 -13.79
N ILE A 102 -4.35 -6.75 -14.29
CA ILE A 102 -5.44 -7.62 -13.80
C ILE A 102 -5.35 -7.83 -12.28
N THR A 103 -4.13 -7.88 -11.76
CA THR A 103 -3.83 -8.11 -10.34
C THR A 103 -3.52 -6.83 -9.58
N TRP A 104 -3.74 -5.65 -10.18
CA TRP A 104 -3.30 -4.36 -9.64
C TRP A 104 -1.79 -4.34 -9.36
N HIS A 105 -1.00 -4.96 -10.25
CA HIS A 105 0.44 -5.20 -10.08
C HIS A 105 0.82 -5.83 -8.73
N LYS A 106 -0.11 -6.52 -8.06
CA LYS A 106 0.20 -7.22 -6.82
C LYS A 106 0.97 -8.48 -7.18
N PRO A 107 2.12 -8.76 -6.53
CA PRO A 107 2.86 -9.98 -6.79
C PRO A 107 1.97 -11.18 -6.45
N THR A 108 1.67 -12.01 -7.45
CA THR A 108 0.94 -13.25 -7.27
C THR A 108 1.87 -14.43 -7.47
N SER A 109 1.85 -15.36 -6.52
CA SER A 109 2.60 -16.60 -6.66
C SER A 109 1.77 -17.61 -7.44
N LYS A 110 2.42 -18.36 -8.36
CA LYS A 110 1.76 -19.49 -9.02
C LYS A 110 1.22 -20.46 -7.97
N LEU A 111 -0.07 -20.81 -8.08
CA LEU A 111 -0.70 -21.80 -7.21
C LEU A 111 0.04 -23.13 -7.38
N GLY A 112 0.76 -23.58 -6.33
CA GLY A 112 1.60 -24.79 -6.36
C GLY A 112 3.12 -24.58 -6.43
N SER A 113 3.64 -23.35 -6.51
CA SER A 113 5.09 -23.11 -6.41
C SER A 113 5.65 -23.53 -5.03
N LYS A 114 6.86 -24.10 -5.02
CA LYS A 114 7.56 -24.54 -3.78
C LYS A 114 7.85 -23.38 -2.81
N ASP A 115 7.84 -22.15 -3.32
CA ASP A 115 8.11 -20.90 -2.58
C ASP A 115 6.85 -20.21 -2.06
N ASN A 116 5.69 -20.85 -2.16
CA ASN A 116 4.46 -20.34 -1.58
C ASN A 116 4.62 -20.11 -0.07
N PHE A 117 4.15 -18.95 0.41
CA PHE A 117 4.06 -18.60 1.83
C PHE A 117 3.52 -19.76 2.67
N PHE A 118 2.49 -20.45 2.16
CA PHE A 118 1.97 -21.68 2.76
C PHE A 118 3.05 -22.76 2.89
N ASN A 119 3.73 -23.17 1.82
CA ASN A 119 4.79 -24.19 1.88
C ASN A 119 5.93 -23.83 2.86
N LYS A 120 6.28 -22.54 2.96
CA LYS A 120 7.28 -22.06 3.94
C LYS A 120 6.77 -22.13 5.38
N VAL A 121 5.53 -21.68 5.61
CA VAL A 121 4.86 -21.80 6.92
C VAL A 121 4.72 -23.27 7.32
N TRP A 122 4.34 -24.14 6.38
CA TRP A 122 4.14 -25.58 6.59
C TRP A 122 5.41 -26.35 6.91
N ARG A 123 6.50 -26.12 6.16
CA ARG A 123 7.80 -26.77 6.41
C ARG A 123 8.34 -26.39 7.79
N ASN A 124 8.26 -25.11 8.13
CA ASN A 124 8.75 -24.59 9.41
C ASN A 124 7.89 -25.04 10.61
N ILE A 125 6.58 -25.29 10.42
CA ILE A 125 5.68 -25.86 11.45
C ILE A 125 6.00 -27.33 11.75
N LEU A 126 6.39 -28.10 10.73
CA LEU A 126 6.73 -29.52 10.87
C LEU A 126 8.13 -29.72 11.46
N GLU A 127 9.08 -28.83 11.16
CA GLU A 127 10.49 -28.92 11.56
C GLU A 127 10.83 -28.19 12.89
N GLU A 128 9.83 -27.73 13.65
CA GLU A 128 10.00 -27.07 14.97
C GLU A 128 10.91 -25.82 15.00
N GLN A 129 11.20 -25.18 13.86
CA GLN A 129 11.94 -23.91 13.82
C GLN A 129 11.03 -22.70 13.76
N ASP A 130 11.47 -21.57 14.33
CA ASP A 130 10.67 -20.38 14.54
C ASP A 130 10.10 -19.77 13.24
N ILE A 131 8.78 -19.64 13.19
CA ILE A 131 7.99 -19.47 11.95
C ILE A 131 7.82 -17.99 11.54
N PHE A 132 8.15 -17.04 12.41
CA PHE A 132 7.85 -15.63 12.15
C PHE A 132 9.08 -14.77 12.40
N PRO A 133 9.46 -13.88 11.46
CA PRO A 133 10.41 -12.81 11.75
C PRO A 133 9.90 -12.06 12.98
N ALA A 134 10.76 -11.90 14.00
CA ALA A 134 10.41 -11.25 15.26
C ALA A 134 9.78 -9.85 15.07
N ASP A 135 10.08 -9.20 13.94
CA ASP A 135 9.60 -7.86 13.61
C ASP A 135 8.14 -7.81 13.12
N TYR A 136 7.51 -8.93 12.77
CA TYR A 136 6.13 -8.93 12.24
C TYR A 136 5.05 -8.77 13.32
N PHE A 137 5.40 -8.88 14.61
CA PHE A 137 4.45 -8.84 15.73
C PHE A 137 4.88 -7.89 16.86
N LYS A 138 5.51 -6.77 16.52
CA LYS A 138 5.77 -5.69 17.49
C LYS A 138 4.46 -4.95 17.80
N GLN A 139 3.77 -5.41 18.83
CA GLN A 139 2.95 -4.63 19.79
C GLN A 139 1.86 -5.55 20.33
N PHE A 140 2.04 -6.21 21.47
CA PHE A 140 0.91 -6.51 22.38
C PHE A 140 1.45 -6.72 23.80
N GLU A 141 1.01 -5.85 24.71
CA GLU A 141 1.39 -5.85 26.12
C GLU A 141 0.70 -6.95 26.94
N LYS A 142 1.34 -7.25 28.07
CA LYS A 142 1.11 -8.33 29.03
C LYS A 142 -0.33 -8.42 29.54
N LYS A 143 -0.89 -9.64 29.66
CA LYS A 143 -1.96 -9.99 30.61
C LYS A 143 -1.93 -11.48 30.97
N THR A 144 -2.18 -11.77 32.26
CA THR A 144 -2.12 -13.09 32.89
C THR A 144 -3.46 -13.84 32.91
N ILE A 145 -4.44 -13.38 32.13
CA ILE A 145 -5.78 -13.98 32.01
C ILE A 145 -6.13 -14.01 30.53
N TYR A 146 -6.68 -15.13 30.03
CA TYR A 146 -7.08 -15.24 28.64
C TYR A 146 -8.01 -14.08 28.26
N SER A 147 -7.58 -13.27 27.29
CA SER A 147 -8.36 -12.15 26.76
C SER A 147 -9.63 -12.67 26.08
N SER A 148 -10.65 -11.82 25.94
CA SER A 148 -11.88 -12.15 25.19
C SER A 148 -11.57 -12.66 23.77
N LYS A 149 -10.52 -12.09 23.15
CA LYS A 149 -10.00 -12.50 21.84
C LYS A 149 -9.37 -13.90 21.84
N GLU A 150 -8.82 -14.34 22.96
CA GLU A 150 -8.16 -15.65 23.08
C GLU A 150 -9.16 -16.76 23.34
N ILE A 151 -10.22 -16.46 24.10
CA ILE A 151 -11.38 -17.35 24.23
C ILE A 151 -12.03 -17.56 22.86
N GLU A 152 -12.11 -16.51 22.03
CA GLU A 152 -12.58 -16.63 20.65
C GLU A 152 -11.64 -17.47 19.78
N ALA A 153 -10.32 -17.29 19.93
CA ALA A 153 -9.32 -18.09 19.21
C ALA A 153 -9.38 -19.59 19.62
N LEU A 154 -9.56 -19.89 20.90
CA LEU A 154 -9.75 -21.26 21.40
C LEU A 154 -11.04 -21.88 20.85
N LYS A 155 -12.14 -21.11 20.77
CA LYS A 155 -13.38 -21.56 20.12
C LYS A 155 -13.17 -21.89 18.64
N LYS A 156 -12.38 -21.10 17.90
CA LYS A 156 -12.04 -21.37 16.49
C LYS A 156 -11.21 -22.65 16.30
N LEU A 157 -10.45 -23.05 17.31
CA LEU A 157 -9.72 -24.32 17.35
C LEU A 157 -10.55 -25.48 17.93
N ASP A 158 -11.81 -25.25 18.30
CA ASP A 158 -12.68 -26.22 18.93
C ASP A 158 -12.14 -26.72 20.29
N LEU A 159 -11.63 -25.79 21.10
CA LEU A 159 -11.00 -26.05 22.41
C LEU A 159 -11.71 -25.28 23.54
N LYS A 160 -11.64 -25.84 24.76
CA LYS A 160 -12.16 -25.21 25.98
C LYS A 160 -11.18 -24.15 26.53
N SER A 161 -11.63 -23.34 27.49
CA SER A 161 -10.87 -22.22 28.07
C SER A 161 -9.74 -22.62 29.03
N ASN A 162 -9.59 -23.91 29.39
CA ASN A 162 -8.56 -24.41 30.31
C ASN A 162 -7.78 -25.58 29.67
N VAL A 163 -7.10 -25.31 28.57
CA VAL A 163 -6.43 -26.31 27.73
C VAL A 163 -4.92 -26.05 27.77
N LYS A 164 -4.12 -27.12 27.90
CA LYS A 164 -2.66 -27.02 27.90
C LYS A 164 -2.13 -26.69 26.49
N TRP A 165 -0.97 -26.03 26.42
CA TRP A 165 -0.34 -25.71 25.12
C TRP A 165 -0.11 -26.94 24.22
N SER A 166 0.19 -28.10 24.81
CA SER A 166 0.32 -29.37 24.11
C SER A 166 -0.96 -29.78 23.36
N GLU A 167 -2.12 -29.61 24.01
CA GLU A 167 -3.43 -29.94 23.45
C GLU A 167 -3.84 -28.95 22.35
N ILE A 168 -3.52 -27.65 22.52
CA ILE A 168 -3.71 -26.63 21.48
C ILE A 168 -2.91 -27.00 20.21
N ARG A 169 -1.67 -27.43 20.40
CA ARG A 169 -0.78 -27.84 19.29
C ARG A 169 -1.28 -29.08 18.57
N GLU A 170 -1.75 -30.10 19.30
CA GLU A 170 -2.30 -31.31 18.70
C GLU A 170 -3.57 -31.05 17.91
N GLN A 171 -4.47 -30.24 18.46
CA GLN A 171 -5.73 -29.91 17.80
C GLN A 171 -5.49 -29.08 16.54
N PHE A 172 -4.57 -28.11 16.59
CA PHE A 172 -4.13 -27.38 15.40
C PHE A 172 -3.63 -28.34 14.32
N LYS A 173 -2.73 -29.29 14.65
CA LYS A 173 -2.24 -30.30 13.69
C LYS A 173 -3.37 -31.12 13.06
N LYS A 174 -4.40 -31.50 13.82
CA LYS A 174 -5.57 -32.25 13.32
C LYS A 174 -6.38 -31.42 12.33
N LEU A 175 -6.72 -30.19 12.67
CA LEU A 175 -7.52 -29.30 11.81
C LEU A 175 -6.79 -28.94 10.52
N VAL A 176 -5.48 -28.74 10.62
CA VAL A 176 -4.58 -28.38 9.54
C VAL A 176 -4.46 -29.53 8.52
N LYS A 177 -4.36 -30.79 8.98
CA LYS A 177 -4.46 -31.98 8.10
C LYS A 177 -5.83 -32.11 7.45
N LYS A 178 -6.90 -31.81 8.18
CA LYS A 178 -8.28 -31.91 7.67
C LYS A 178 -8.57 -30.90 6.56
N TYR A 179 -8.06 -29.67 6.69
CA TYR A 179 -8.32 -28.58 5.76
C TYR A 179 -7.17 -28.32 4.78
N HIS A 180 -6.30 -29.31 4.57
CA HIS A 180 -5.17 -29.16 3.66
C HIS A 180 -5.65 -28.99 2.20
N PRO A 181 -5.08 -28.05 1.43
CA PRO A 181 -5.48 -27.85 0.03
C PRO A 181 -5.26 -29.10 -0.84
N ASP A 182 -4.18 -29.86 -0.64
CA ASP A 182 -3.93 -31.11 -1.38
C ASP A 182 -4.99 -32.20 -1.13
N THR A 183 -5.55 -32.30 0.08
CA THR A 183 -6.61 -33.29 0.37
C THR A 183 -8.00 -32.79 -0.03
N ASN A 184 -8.15 -31.47 -0.23
CA ASN A 184 -9.43 -30.82 -0.50
C ASN A 184 -9.46 -30.11 -1.87
N SER A 185 -8.58 -30.50 -2.79
CA SER A 185 -8.55 -30.03 -4.18
C SER A 185 -8.61 -28.51 -4.38
N GLY A 186 -8.11 -27.72 -3.41
CA GLY A 186 -8.10 -26.26 -3.50
C GLY A 186 -9.46 -25.57 -3.27
N ASP A 187 -10.41 -26.22 -2.60
CA ASP A 187 -11.71 -25.62 -2.29
C ASP A 187 -11.59 -24.33 -1.45
N LYS A 188 -12.10 -23.22 -1.99
CA LYS A 188 -12.00 -21.86 -1.41
C LYS A 188 -12.59 -21.76 0.00
N LYS A 189 -13.59 -22.59 0.33
CA LYS A 189 -14.21 -22.66 1.65
C LYS A 189 -13.27 -23.24 2.71
N PHE A 190 -12.52 -24.28 2.38
CA PHE A 190 -11.57 -24.90 3.31
C PHE A 190 -10.30 -24.06 3.47
N GLU A 191 -9.89 -23.36 2.41
CA GLU A 191 -8.80 -22.39 2.46
C GLU A 191 -9.09 -21.25 3.45
N ASN A 192 -10.29 -20.66 3.40
CA ASN A 192 -10.67 -19.61 4.34
C ASN A 192 -10.70 -20.11 5.79
N LYS A 193 -11.22 -21.32 6.03
CA LYS A 193 -11.18 -21.96 7.36
C LYS A 193 -9.75 -22.17 7.85
N LEU A 194 -8.85 -22.64 6.98
CA LEU A 194 -7.45 -22.85 7.34
C LEU A 194 -6.75 -21.53 7.70
N LYS A 195 -7.07 -20.42 7.00
CA LYS A 195 -6.57 -19.08 7.35
C LYS A 195 -7.03 -18.65 8.74
N GLU A 196 -8.31 -18.80 9.05
CA GLU A 196 -8.87 -18.47 10.37
C GLU A 196 -8.20 -19.27 11.50
N ILE A 197 -8.02 -20.58 11.28
CA ILE A 197 -7.33 -21.49 12.22
C ILE A 197 -5.87 -21.07 12.44
N THR A 198 -5.18 -20.68 11.38
CA THR A 198 -3.77 -20.23 11.44
C THR A 198 -3.62 -18.92 12.21
N ILE A 199 -4.54 -17.97 12.00
CA ILE A 199 -4.57 -16.70 12.75
C ILE A 199 -4.84 -16.97 14.23
N ALA A 200 -5.82 -17.83 14.54
CA ALA A 200 -6.15 -18.20 15.92
C ALA A 200 -4.97 -18.86 16.65
N TYR A 201 -4.27 -19.81 16.01
CA TYR A 201 -3.10 -20.47 16.58
C TYR A 201 -1.93 -19.49 16.84
N THR A 202 -1.71 -18.55 15.92
CA THR A 202 -0.63 -17.55 16.04
C THR A 202 -0.86 -16.61 17.22
N LEU A 203 -2.10 -16.16 17.42
CA LEU A 203 -2.48 -15.34 18.57
C LEU A 203 -2.18 -16.06 19.90
N LEU A 204 -2.58 -17.33 20.03
CA LEU A 204 -2.34 -18.13 21.23
C LEU A 204 -0.84 -18.40 21.46
N ARG A 205 -0.07 -18.63 20.38
CA ARG A 205 1.38 -18.87 20.45
C ARG A 205 2.15 -17.65 20.96
N ASN A 206 1.79 -16.46 20.49
CA ASN A 206 2.46 -15.23 20.88
C ASN A 206 2.25 -14.95 22.38
N ASN A 207 1.04 -15.19 22.90
CA ASN A 207 0.82 -15.08 24.34
C ASN A 207 1.64 -16.12 25.14
N GLN A 208 1.68 -17.38 24.70
CA GLN A 208 2.50 -18.41 25.34
C GLN A 208 4.00 -18.04 25.39
N LYS A 209 4.57 -17.46 24.33
CA LYS A 209 5.97 -16.98 24.33
C LYS A 209 6.20 -15.83 25.30
N ASN A 210 5.24 -14.90 25.39
CA ASN A 210 5.31 -13.77 26.31
C ASN A 210 5.30 -14.20 27.80
N LEU A 211 4.64 -15.32 28.13
CA LEU A 211 4.68 -15.91 29.48
C LEU A 211 6.05 -16.49 29.85
N ASN A 212 6.79 -17.03 28.86
CA ASN A 212 8.06 -17.72 29.09
C ASN A 212 9.29 -16.80 29.07
N HIS A 213 9.22 -15.60 28.50
CA HIS A 213 10.33 -14.62 28.45
C HIS A 213 10.35 -13.62 29.63
N GLY A 214 9.54 -13.86 30.67
CA GLY A 214 9.47 -13.04 31.88
C GLY A 214 10.04 -13.69 33.14
N LYS A 215 10.89 -14.72 33.00
CA LYS A 215 11.68 -15.31 34.08
C LYS A 215 13.16 -15.02 33.89
#